data_AF-A0A357BQJ8-F1
#
_entry.id   AF-A0A357BQJ8-F1
#
_cell.length_a   1.000
_cell.length_b   1.000
_cell.length_c   1.000
_cell.angle_alpha   90.00
_cell.angle_beta   90.00
_cell.angle_gamma   90.00
#
_symmetry.space_group_name_H-M   'P 1'
#
loop_
_entity.id
_entity.type
_entity.pdbx_description
1 polymer ?
#
loop_
_entity_poly.entity_id
_entity_poly.type
_entity_poly.pdbx_seq_one_letter_code
_entity_poly.pdbx_strand_id
1 'polypeptide(L)'
;MDDNTLNQHSKNLAEWADMCRKFNQPMIIPAWNNNIESFITSCQEFLKHLKKETETLLEESSKILSPFQDPFCIDLSSNRWFAGHREEGYSDWLEWIIEQLKEPRLIFKLLDIPDDEIMLKECEGIKPDVEREEWVEKGHEGQEGRLDITIRYPSKLLIHVEVKTVSAEESDLDKNQGYIESVENKYRGEKEKRHRLLVTESQKTSYDYEFEGKKIEVLALKWADICIKLRNMVSEKQVKEPLAASLILSFAGAVEQNLLELPNIHAGNFDSRTFDYIKKFLKGGCNYGKK
;
A
#
# COMPACT_ATOMS: atom_id res chain seq x y z
N MET A 1 40.98 59.00 -4.53
CA MET A 1 39.81 58.19 -4.94
C MET A 1 39.51 58.59 -6.36
N ASP A 2 39.62 57.64 -7.28
CA ASP A 2 39.52 57.90 -8.73
C ASP A 2 38.11 58.36 -9.12
N ASP A 3 38.02 59.39 -9.97
CA ASP A 3 36.77 59.92 -10.55
C ASP A 3 35.90 58.83 -11.19
N ASN A 4 36.50 57.72 -11.63
CA ASN A 4 35.79 56.59 -12.21
C ASN A 4 34.94 55.79 -11.21
N THR A 5 35.30 55.76 -9.92
CA THR A 5 34.50 55.03 -8.91
C THR A 5 33.28 55.84 -8.48
N LEU A 6 33.40 57.16 -8.37
CA LEU A 6 32.28 58.06 -8.06
C LEU A 6 31.19 58.05 -9.14
N ASN A 7 31.59 57.92 -10.41
CA ASN A 7 30.67 57.84 -11.55
C ASN A 7 29.88 56.51 -11.57
N GLN A 8 30.51 55.39 -11.18
CA GLN A 8 29.84 54.09 -11.11
C GLN A 8 28.83 54.01 -9.96
N HIS A 9 29.16 54.55 -8.78
CA HIS A 9 28.22 54.59 -7.66
C HIS A 9 26.99 55.47 -7.95
N SER A 10 27.18 56.57 -8.68
CA SER A 10 26.09 57.46 -9.09
C SER A 10 25.14 56.79 -10.11
N LYS A 11 25.67 56.00 -11.05
CA LYS A 11 24.86 55.18 -11.97
C LYS A 11 24.04 54.13 -11.23
N ASN A 12 24.66 53.41 -10.30
CA ASN A 12 23.96 52.38 -9.54
C ASN A 12 22.82 53.00 -8.70
N LEU A 13 23.04 54.14 -8.05
CA LEU A 13 22.00 54.84 -7.30
C LEU A 13 20.85 55.34 -8.19
N ALA A 14 21.16 55.79 -9.41
CA ALA A 14 20.13 56.20 -10.37
C ALA A 14 19.28 55.00 -10.85
N GLU A 15 19.89 53.85 -11.11
CA GLU A 15 19.17 52.62 -11.47
C GLU A 15 18.27 52.13 -10.34
N TRP A 16 18.76 52.16 -9.09
CA TRP A 16 17.96 51.82 -7.91
C TRP A 16 16.79 52.79 -7.71
N ALA A 17 17.01 54.10 -7.89
CA ALA A 17 15.94 55.10 -7.81
C ALA A 17 14.88 54.95 -8.92
N ASP A 18 15.28 54.47 -10.10
CA ASP A 18 14.38 54.20 -11.22
C ASP A 18 13.57 52.90 -11.00
N MET A 19 14.20 51.87 -10.43
CA MET A 19 13.50 50.66 -9.98
C MET A 19 12.47 50.97 -8.89
N CYS A 20 12.84 51.74 -7.86
CA CYS A 20 11.91 52.15 -6.80
C CYS A 20 10.72 52.97 -7.34
N ARG A 21 10.93 53.79 -8.37
CA ARG A 21 9.83 54.52 -9.05
C ARG A 21 8.89 53.59 -9.82
N LYS A 22 9.39 52.49 -10.37
CA LYS A 22 8.55 51.44 -11.01
C LYS A 22 7.75 50.64 -9.99
N PHE A 23 8.30 50.39 -8.80
CA PHE A 23 7.60 49.71 -7.69
C PHE A 23 6.60 50.60 -6.93
N ASN A 24 6.76 51.93 -6.98
CA ASN A 24 5.80 52.90 -6.40
C ASN A 24 4.63 53.25 -7.32
N GLN A 25 4.52 52.63 -8.49
CA GLN A 25 3.26 52.64 -9.23
C GLN A 25 2.27 51.74 -8.47
N PRO A 26 1.02 52.17 -8.25
CA PRO A 26 0.01 51.30 -7.67
C PRO A 26 -0.09 50.06 -8.57
N MET A 27 0.40 48.94 -8.05
CA MET A 27 0.29 47.65 -8.72
C MET A 27 -1.21 47.38 -8.83
N ILE A 28 -1.75 47.46 -10.04
CA ILE A 28 -3.13 47.02 -10.28
C ILE A 28 -3.10 45.52 -10.07
N ILE A 29 -3.42 45.08 -8.85
CA ILE A 29 -3.71 43.69 -8.55
C ILE A 29 -4.88 43.34 -9.48
N PRO A 30 -4.73 42.40 -10.42
CA PRO A 30 -5.84 41.99 -11.28
C PRO A 30 -7.02 41.65 -10.39
N ALA A 31 -8.24 42.07 -10.75
CA ALA A 31 -9.41 41.65 -9.99
C ALA A 31 -9.57 40.12 -10.18
N TRP A 32 -9.06 39.36 -9.22
CA TRP A 32 -9.07 37.89 -9.25
C TRP A 32 -10.48 37.32 -9.02
N ASN A 33 -11.44 38.14 -8.58
CA ASN A 33 -12.78 37.74 -8.20
C ASN A 33 -13.50 36.90 -9.28
N ASN A 34 -13.58 37.38 -10.52
CA ASN A 34 -14.31 36.67 -11.57
C ASN A 34 -13.58 35.39 -12.05
N ASN A 35 -12.25 35.37 -12.00
CA ASN A 35 -11.45 34.22 -12.43
C ASN A 35 -11.43 33.11 -11.36
N ILE A 36 -11.46 33.47 -10.08
CA ILE A 36 -11.56 32.52 -8.97
C ILE A 36 -12.95 31.88 -8.94
N GLU A 37 -14.03 32.64 -9.13
CA GLU A 37 -15.38 32.08 -9.17
C GLU A 37 -15.56 31.08 -10.33
N SER A 38 -15.05 31.42 -11.51
CA SER A 38 -15.03 30.53 -12.67
C SER A 38 -14.22 29.24 -12.38
N PHE A 39 -13.02 29.38 -11.82
CA PHE A 39 -12.18 28.24 -11.44
C PHE A 39 -12.86 27.35 -10.38
N ILE A 40 -13.43 27.93 -9.32
CA ILE A 40 -14.17 27.20 -8.29
C ILE A 40 -15.36 26.46 -8.91
N THR A 41 -16.11 27.11 -9.82
CA THR A 41 -17.24 26.49 -10.52
C THR A 41 -16.78 25.29 -11.35
N SER A 42 -15.71 25.44 -12.13
CA SER A 42 -15.14 24.32 -12.91
C SER A 42 -14.64 23.18 -12.02
N CYS A 43 -14.01 23.48 -10.88
CA CYS A 43 -13.62 22.46 -9.90
C CYS A 43 -14.84 21.73 -9.32
N GLN A 44 -15.91 22.45 -8.98
CA GLN A 44 -17.14 21.84 -8.47
C GLN A 44 -17.81 20.94 -9.52
N GLU A 45 -17.84 21.36 -10.79
CA GLU A 45 -18.35 20.54 -11.89
C GLU A 45 -17.51 19.28 -12.10
N PHE A 46 -16.18 19.41 -12.07
CA PHE A 46 -15.28 18.27 -12.15
C PHE A 46 -15.49 17.28 -10.99
N LEU A 47 -15.61 17.77 -9.75
CA LEU A 47 -15.88 16.92 -8.59
C LEU A 47 -17.25 16.22 -8.68
N LYS A 48 -18.29 16.91 -9.17
CA LYS A 48 -19.61 16.29 -9.42
C LYS A 48 -19.51 15.19 -10.47
N HIS A 49 -18.75 15.42 -11.54
CA HIS A 49 -18.52 14.43 -12.57
C HIS A 49 -17.77 13.21 -12.02
N LEU A 50 -16.65 13.42 -11.32
CA LEU A 50 -15.86 12.36 -10.69
C LEU A 50 -16.69 11.53 -9.71
N LYS A 51 -17.53 12.19 -8.90
CA LYS A 51 -18.47 11.50 -7.99
C LYS A 51 -19.40 10.56 -8.75
N LYS A 52 -20.05 11.05 -9.82
CA LYS A 52 -20.96 10.24 -10.63
C LYS A 52 -20.25 9.06 -11.30
N GLU A 53 -19.04 9.27 -11.82
CA GLU A 53 -18.27 8.17 -12.41
C GLU A 53 -17.85 7.15 -11.33
N THR A 54 -17.44 7.60 -10.15
CA THR A 54 -17.10 6.71 -9.03
C THR A 54 -18.31 5.89 -8.58
N GLU A 55 -19.49 6.50 -8.46
CA GLU A 55 -20.75 5.78 -8.18
C GLU A 55 -21.03 4.69 -9.23
N THR A 56 -20.80 4.99 -10.51
CA THR A 56 -20.94 4.00 -11.60
C THR A 56 -19.97 2.82 -11.43
N LEU A 57 -18.70 3.10 -11.10
CA LEU A 57 -17.70 2.06 -10.87
C LEU A 57 -18.02 1.21 -9.63
N LEU A 58 -18.57 1.81 -8.57
CA LEU A 58 -19.00 1.09 -7.37
C LEU A 58 -20.17 0.14 -7.67
N GLU A 59 -21.10 0.55 -8.53
CA GLU A 59 -22.17 -0.34 -9.02
C GLU A 59 -21.59 -1.52 -9.83
N GLU A 60 -20.64 -1.27 -10.72
CA GLU A 60 -19.96 -2.32 -11.49
C GLU A 60 -19.21 -3.29 -10.58
N SER A 61 -18.46 -2.75 -9.62
CA SER A 61 -17.75 -3.53 -8.61
C SER A 61 -18.69 -4.39 -7.78
N SER A 62 -19.79 -3.82 -7.29
CA SER A 62 -20.82 -4.55 -6.54
C SER A 62 -21.47 -5.66 -7.38
N LYS A 63 -21.64 -5.47 -8.69
CA LYS A 63 -22.15 -6.53 -9.58
C LYS A 63 -21.17 -7.70 -9.69
N ILE A 64 -19.86 -7.42 -9.79
CA ILE A 64 -18.81 -8.42 -9.88
C ILE A 64 -18.60 -9.15 -8.54
N LEU A 65 -18.77 -8.46 -7.42
CA LEU A 65 -18.69 -9.01 -6.06
C LEU A 65 -19.97 -9.72 -5.59
N SER A 66 -21.03 -9.72 -6.41
CA SER A 66 -22.32 -10.30 -6.07
C SER A 66 -22.18 -11.76 -5.57
N PRO A 67 -22.78 -12.11 -4.43
CA PRO A 67 -23.90 -11.43 -3.76
C PRO A 67 -23.51 -10.30 -2.79
N PHE A 68 -22.22 -9.98 -2.65
CA PHE A 68 -21.75 -8.92 -1.76
C PHE A 68 -21.78 -7.55 -2.44
N GLN A 69 -21.80 -6.49 -1.64
CA GLN A 69 -21.66 -5.11 -2.11
C GLN A 69 -20.17 -4.70 -2.09
N ASP A 70 -19.79 -3.67 -2.84
CA ASP A 70 -18.45 -3.08 -2.74
C ASP A 70 -18.18 -2.56 -1.31
N PRO A 71 -17.01 -2.86 -0.71
CA PRO A 71 -16.63 -2.35 0.61
C PRO A 71 -16.69 -0.82 0.79
N PHE A 72 -16.53 -0.02 -0.26
CA PHE A 72 -16.67 1.45 -0.20
C PHE A 72 -18.12 1.92 -0.08
N CYS A 73 -19.10 1.03 -0.20
CA CYS A 73 -20.50 1.34 0.06
C CYS A 73 -20.89 1.29 1.55
N ILE A 74 -19.96 0.91 2.42
CA ILE A 74 -20.16 0.80 3.87
C ILE A 74 -19.05 1.57 4.57
N ASP A 75 -19.37 2.25 5.68
CA ASP A 75 -18.35 2.83 6.55
C ASP A 75 -17.67 1.74 7.39
N LEU A 76 -16.43 1.40 7.00
CA LEU A 76 -15.57 0.46 7.70
C LEU A 76 -14.44 1.18 8.46
N SER A 77 -14.35 2.51 8.33
CA SER A 77 -13.35 3.32 9.04
C SER A 77 -13.57 3.30 10.56
N SER A 78 -14.83 3.16 10.97
CA SER A 78 -15.23 3.08 12.38
C SER A 78 -15.28 1.66 12.93
N ASN A 79 -14.89 0.65 12.14
CA ASN A 79 -14.94 -0.75 12.57
C ASN A 79 -13.96 -1.00 13.73
N ARG A 80 -14.50 -1.43 14.88
CA ARG A 80 -13.73 -1.64 16.12
C ARG A 80 -12.60 -2.67 16.00
N TRP A 81 -12.65 -3.58 15.03
CA TRP A 81 -11.60 -4.57 14.81
C TRP A 81 -10.37 -4.01 14.09
N PHE A 82 -10.45 -2.79 13.54
CA PHE A 82 -9.36 -2.19 12.75
C PHE A 82 -9.06 -0.73 13.14
N ALA A 83 -10.06 0.00 13.64
CA ALA A 83 -9.91 1.40 14.02
C ALA A 83 -8.88 1.56 15.16
N GLY A 84 -7.75 2.19 14.86
CA GLY A 84 -6.68 2.48 15.82
C GLY A 84 -5.84 1.26 16.24
N HIS A 85 -5.95 0.14 15.54
CA HIS A 85 -5.07 -1.01 15.77
C HIS A 85 -3.70 -0.80 15.13
N ARG A 86 -2.69 -1.35 15.79
CA ARG A 86 -1.30 -1.42 15.30
C ARG A 86 -1.14 -2.58 14.31
N GLU A 87 0.08 -2.81 13.82
CA GLU A 87 0.44 -3.87 12.87
C GLU A 87 -0.09 -5.26 13.28
N GLU A 88 -0.16 -5.54 14.59
CA GLU A 88 -0.66 -6.79 15.17
C GLU A 88 -2.11 -7.12 14.76
N GLY A 89 -3.01 -6.12 14.73
CA GLY A 89 -4.40 -6.36 14.36
C GLY A 89 -4.55 -6.74 12.88
N TYR A 90 -3.77 -6.10 12.01
CA TYR A 90 -3.80 -6.39 10.58
C TYR A 90 -3.14 -7.72 10.23
N SER A 91 -2.05 -8.07 10.93
CA SER A 91 -1.40 -9.36 10.74
C SER A 91 -2.27 -10.54 11.22
N ASP A 92 -3.08 -10.35 12.27
CA ASP A 92 -4.04 -11.36 12.78
C ASP A 92 -5.05 -11.78 11.72
N TRP A 93 -5.67 -10.78 11.11
CA TRP A 93 -6.64 -11.01 10.05
C TRP A 93 -5.96 -11.58 8.80
N LEU A 94 -4.75 -11.15 8.47
CA LEU A 94 -4.03 -11.68 7.33
C LEU A 94 -3.68 -13.16 7.51
N GLU A 95 -3.25 -13.59 8.70
CA GLU A 95 -3.08 -15.00 9.05
C GLU A 95 -4.37 -15.78 8.84
N TRP A 96 -5.48 -15.32 9.45
CA TRP A 96 -6.76 -16.00 9.31
C TRP A 96 -7.20 -16.14 7.84
N ILE A 97 -6.96 -15.12 7.02
CA ILE A 97 -7.23 -15.13 5.57
C ILE A 97 -6.36 -16.19 4.86
N ILE A 98 -5.05 -16.23 5.15
CA ILE A 98 -4.13 -17.23 4.57
C ILE A 98 -4.61 -18.65 4.94
N GLU A 99 -5.06 -18.86 6.18
CA GLU A 99 -5.65 -20.14 6.60
C GLU A 99 -6.96 -20.48 5.88
N GLN A 100 -7.75 -19.48 5.47
CA GLN A 100 -8.96 -19.71 4.66
C GLN A 100 -8.63 -20.06 3.21
N LEU A 101 -7.58 -19.45 2.64
CA LEU A 101 -7.18 -19.70 1.25
C LEU A 101 -6.72 -21.15 1.05
N LYS A 102 -5.93 -21.71 1.98
CA LYS A 102 -5.42 -23.10 2.05
C LYS A 102 -4.59 -23.59 0.87
N GLU A 103 -4.93 -23.19 -0.35
CA GLU A 103 -4.32 -23.61 -1.61
C GLU A 103 -3.04 -22.80 -1.87
N PRO A 104 -1.87 -23.45 -2.07
CA PRO A 104 -0.61 -22.75 -2.28
C PRO A 104 -0.65 -21.72 -3.39
N ARG A 105 -1.34 -22.03 -4.49
CA ARG A 105 -1.48 -21.12 -5.64
C ARG A 105 -2.18 -19.81 -5.27
N LEU A 106 -3.19 -19.86 -4.39
CA LEU A 106 -3.89 -18.66 -3.93
C LEU A 106 -3.00 -17.84 -2.99
N ILE A 107 -2.27 -18.50 -2.08
CA ILE A 107 -1.33 -17.84 -1.17
C ILE A 107 -0.17 -17.19 -1.96
N PHE A 108 0.35 -17.87 -2.98
CA PHE A 108 1.42 -17.36 -3.83
C PHE A 108 0.94 -16.16 -4.65
N LYS A 109 -0.26 -16.24 -5.24
CA LYS A 109 -0.93 -15.11 -5.91
C LYS A 109 -1.11 -13.93 -4.95
N LEU A 110 -1.54 -14.18 -3.70
CA LEU A 110 -1.70 -13.12 -2.69
C LEU A 110 -0.37 -12.40 -2.44
N LEU A 111 0.71 -13.15 -2.21
CA LEU A 111 2.00 -12.64 -1.75
C LEU A 111 3.02 -12.33 -2.87
N ASP A 112 2.59 -12.25 -4.13
CA ASP A 112 3.47 -12.12 -5.31
C ASP A 112 4.67 -13.07 -5.28
N ILE A 113 4.40 -14.34 -4.98
CA ILE A 113 5.39 -15.39 -5.19
C ILE A 113 5.23 -15.85 -6.63
N PRO A 114 6.29 -15.85 -7.45
CA PRO A 114 6.21 -16.31 -8.82
C PRO A 114 5.59 -17.72 -8.89
N ASP A 115 4.74 -17.94 -9.89
CA ASP A 115 4.21 -19.27 -10.21
C ASP A 115 5.34 -20.18 -10.71
N ASP A 116 6.11 -20.72 -9.77
CA ASP A 116 7.04 -21.80 -9.99
C ASP A 116 6.26 -23.12 -9.85
N GLU A 117 5.93 -23.71 -11.01
CA GLU A 117 5.17 -24.96 -11.07
C GLU A 117 5.87 -26.12 -10.34
N ILE A 118 7.21 -26.11 -10.20
CA ILE A 118 7.92 -27.11 -9.41
C ILE A 118 7.61 -26.91 -7.93
N MET A 119 7.73 -25.68 -7.43
CA MET A 119 7.46 -25.37 -6.03
C MET A 119 5.98 -25.55 -5.66
N LEU A 120 5.07 -25.12 -6.53
CA LEU A 120 3.63 -25.33 -6.36
C LEU A 120 3.31 -26.82 -6.21
N LYS A 121 3.90 -27.67 -7.05
CA LYS A 121 3.74 -29.13 -6.97
C LYS A 121 4.35 -29.72 -5.70
N GLU A 122 5.47 -29.18 -5.22
CA GLU A 122 6.07 -29.61 -3.95
C GLU A 122 5.22 -29.23 -2.72
N CYS A 123 4.43 -28.16 -2.82
CA CYS A 123 3.53 -27.67 -1.78
C CYS A 123 2.08 -28.20 -1.91
N GLU A 124 1.73 -28.81 -3.05
CA GLU A 124 0.37 -29.26 -3.34
C GLU A 124 -0.12 -30.31 -2.32
N GLY A 125 -1.34 -30.10 -1.80
CA GLY A 125 -1.94 -30.99 -0.79
C GLY A 125 -1.33 -30.87 0.62
N ILE A 126 -0.31 -30.04 0.82
CA ILE A 126 0.25 -29.74 2.13
C ILE A 126 -0.54 -28.58 2.73
N LYS A 127 -1.09 -28.78 3.93
CA LYS A 127 -1.67 -27.67 4.70
C LYS A 127 -0.50 -26.77 5.17
N PRO A 128 -0.49 -25.47 4.83
CA PRO A 128 0.53 -24.57 5.36
C PRO A 128 0.37 -24.45 6.88
N ASP A 129 1.51 -24.41 7.56
CA ASP A 129 1.62 -24.05 8.96
C ASP A 129 1.85 -22.54 9.03
N VAL A 130 0.87 -21.80 9.54
CA VAL A 130 0.90 -20.34 9.62
C VAL A 130 1.08 -19.99 11.08
N GLU A 131 2.16 -19.28 11.40
CA GLU A 131 2.43 -18.83 12.76
C GLU A 131 2.58 -17.32 12.76
N ARG A 132 1.90 -16.68 13.70
CA ARG A 132 2.13 -15.28 14.05
C ARG A 132 2.95 -15.15 15.31
N GLU A 133 3.55 -13.97 15.43
CA GLU A 133 4.13 -13.52 16.68
C GLU A 133 5.20 -14.47 17.23
N GLU A 134 5.97 -15.06 16.33
CA GLU A 134 6.94 -16.09 16.63
C GLU A 134 8.20 -15.47 17.27
N TRP A 135 8.54 -15.89 18.49
CA TRP A 135 9.72 -15.40 19.19
C TRP A 135 11.02 -15.86 18.51
N VAL A 136 11.94 -14.91 18.36
CA VAL A 136 13.27 -15.12 17.80
C VAL A 136 14.35 -14.49 18.66
N GLU A 137 15.53 -15.11 18.69
CA GLU A 137 16.64 -14.70 19.55
C GLU A 137 17.20 -13.32 19.19
N LYS A 138 17.07 -12.89 17.93
CA LYS A 138 17.47 -11.55 17.49
C LYS A 138 16.30 -10.83 16.82
N GLY A 139 15.85 -9.73 17.41
CA GLY A 139 14.96 -8.75 16.77
C GLY A 139 15.71 -7.46 16.48
N HIS A 140 16.03 -6.73 17.54
CA HIS A 140 16.88 -5.54 17.50
C HIS A 140 18.23 -5.81 18.16
N GLU A 141 19.23 -4.95 17.95
CA GLU A 141 20.57 -5.12 18.52
C GLU A 141 20.53 -5.52 20.01
N GLY A 142 20.85 -6.78 20.30
CA GLY A 142 20.91 -7.33 21.65
C GLY A 142 19.56 -7.65 22.32
N GLN A 143 18.45 -7.68 21.58
CA GLN A 143 17.11 -8.00 22.12
C GLN A 143 16.42 -9.10 21.33
N GLU A 144 15.63 -9.91 22.03
CA GLU A 144 14.68 -10.84 21.42
C GLU A 144 13.67 -10.09 20.56
N GLY A 145 13.25 -10.72 19.47
CA GLY A 145 12.31 -10.18 18.51
C GLY A 145 11.10 -11.07 18.33
N ARG A 146 10.13 -10.57 17.56
CA ARG A 146 8.92 -11.30 17.24
C ARG A 146 8.63 -11.14 15.75
N LEU A 147 8.55 -12.25 15.03
CA LEU A 147 8.20 -12.24 13.61
C LEU A 147 6.70 -12.00 13.46
N ASP A 148 6.30 -11.19 12.47
CA ASP A 148 4.89 -10.87 12.27
C ASP A 148 4.10 -12.07 11.75
N ILE A 149 4.49 -12.64 10.60
CA ILE A 149 3.87 -13.83 10.01
C ILE A 149 4.93 -14.73 9.36
N THR A 150 4.91 -16.02 9.68
CA THR A 150 5.61 -17.09 8.96
C THR A 150 4.61 -18.08 8.38
N ILE A 151 4.81 -18.47 7.12
CA ILE A 151 3.98 -19.46 6.41
C ILE A 151 4.90 -20.56 5.95
N ARG A 152 4.67 -21.78 6.42
CA ARG A 152 5.57 -22.91 6.26
C ARG A 152 4.91 -24.05 5.51
N TYR A 153 5.62 -24.50 4.47
CA TYR A 153 5.45 -25.81 3.85
C TYR A 153 6.64 -26.65 4.29
N PRO A 154 6.50 -27.51 5.32
CA PRO A 154 7.63 -28.08 6.03
C PRO A 154 8.67 -28.77 5.13
N SER A 155 9.95 -28.42 5.32
CA SER A 155 11.10 -28.87 4.51
C SER A 155 11.08 -28.43 3.04
N LYS A 156 10.15 -27.55 2.62
CA LYS A 156 9.97 -27.12 1.23
C LYS A 156 10.18 -25.62 1.09
N LEU A 157 9.35 -24.84 1.78
CA LEU A 157 9.26 -23.41 1.59
C LEU A 157 8.87 -22.74 2.90
N LEU A 158 9.62 -21.70 3.25
CA LEU A 158 9.20 -20.70 4.22
C LEU A 158 8.89 -19.39 3.51
N ILE A 159 7.76 -18.78 3.82
CA ILE A 159 7.45 -17.41 3.46
C ILE A 159 7.41 -16.59 4.74
N HIS A 160 8.26 -15.58 4.82
CA HIS A 160 8.28 -14.62 5.92
C HIS A 160 7.65 -13.31 5.45
N VAL A 161 6.65 -12.81 6.17
CA VAL A 161 5.99 -11.53 5.86
C VAL A 161 6.12 -10.61 7.05
N GLU A 162 6.92 -9.56 6.90
CA GLU A 162 6.98 -8.43 7.82
C GLU A 162 5.86 -7.46 7.47
N VAL A 163 5.06 -7.03 8.45
CA VAL A 163 3.89 -6.19 8.26
C VAL A 163 4.14 -4.79 8.82
N LYS A 164 3.82 -3.77 8.02
CA LYS A 164 3.87 -2.36 8.39
C LYS A 164 2.58 -1.67 7.97
N THR A 165 2.08 -0.78 8.83
CA THR A 165 0.91 0.06 8.55
C THR A 165 1.28 1.42 7.97
N VAL A 166 2.56 1.63 7.69
CA VAL A 166 3.13 2.86 7.10
C VAL A 166 3.92 2.52 5.84
N SER A 167 4.44 3.54 5.17
CA SER A 167 5.30 3.33 4.01
C SER A 167 6.62 2.66 4.41
N ALA A 168 7.26 1.99 3.45
CA ALA A 168 8.57 1.38 3.68
C ALA A 168 9.62 2.44 4.11
N GLU A 169 9.55 3.64 3.53
CA GLU A 169 10.49 4.72 3.81
C GLU A 169 10.27 5.40 5.18
N GLU A 170 9.07 5.30 5.75
CA GLU A 170 8.78 5.75 7.12
C GLU A 170 9.03 4.66 8.16
N SER A 171 9.12 3.40 7.71
CA SER A 171 9.44 2.27 8.56
C SER A 171 10.93 2.26 8.91
N ASP A 172 11.23 1.86 10.13
CA ASP A 172 12.59 1.61 10.59
C ASP A 172 13.07 0.25 10.05
N LEU A 173 13.50 0.24 8.79
CA LEU A 173 13.89 -0.97 8.05
C LEU A 173 15.24 -1.54 8.48
N ASP A 174 16.09 -0.75 9.13
CA ASP A 174 17.41 -1.22 9.60
C ASP A 174 17.26 -2.38 10.58
N LYS A 175 16.16 -2.38 11.34
CA LYS A 175 15.75 -3.45 12.24
C LYS A 175 15.48 -4.79 11.55
N ASN A 176 15.08 -4.77 10.28
CA ASN A 176 14.75 -5.98 9.55
C ASN A 176 15.96 -6.88 9.36
N GLN A 177 17.18 -6.34 9.38
CA GLN A 177 18.41 -7.14 9.33
C GLN A 177 18.42 -8.22 10.42
N GLY A 178 18.06 -7.87 11.67
CA GLY A 178 17.99 -8.83 12.78
C GLY A 178 16.93 -9.92 12.57
N TYR A 179 15.75 -9.54 12.06
CA TYR A 179 14.69 -10.50 11.73
C TYR A 179 15.08 -11.44 10.60
N ILE A 180 15.72 -10.94 9.54
CA ILE A 180 16.24 -11.77 8.45
C ILE A 180 17.28 -12.76 8.96
N GLU A 181 18.25 -12.31 9.77
CA GLU A 181 19.23 -13.21 10.39
C GLU A 181 18.57 -14.30 11.24
N SER A 182 17.55 -13.93 12.03
CA SER A 182 16.80 -14.86 12.87
C SER A 182 16.06 -15.90 12.04
N VAL A 183 15.35 -15.48 11.00
CA VAL A 183 14.63 -16.38 10.08
C VAL A 183 15.61 -17.32 9.40
N GLU A 184 16.70 -16.79 8.84
CA GLU A 184 17.69 -17.60 8.13
C GLU A 184 18.37 -18.62 9.05
N ASN A 185 18.65 -18.25 10.31
CA ASN A 185 19.22 -19.14 11.31
C ASN A 185 18.24 -20.21 11.79
N LYS A 186 17.03 -19.81 12.19
CA LYS A 186 16.03 -20.70 12.78
C LYS A 186 15.55 -21.74 11.77
N TYR A 187 15.43 -21.33 10.50
CA TYR A 187 14.86 -22.14 9.44
C TYR A 187 15.90 -22.67 8.44
N ARG A 188 17.16 -22.90 8.85
CA ARG A 188 18.22 -23.45 7.98
C ARG A 188 17.84 -24.75 7.25
N GLY A 189 16.90 -25.53 7.79
CA GLY A 189 16.42 -26.78 7.19
C GLY A 189 15.39 -26.61 6.07
N GLU A 190 14.82 -25.42 5.90
CA GLU A 190 13.86 -25.15 4.81
C GLU A 190 14.62 -25.00 3.49
N LYS A 191 14.16 -25.71 2.45
CA LYS A 191 14.82 -25.76 1.13
C LYS A 191 14.85 -24.38 0.46
N GLU A 192 13.77 -23.62 0.60
CA GLU A 192 13.65 -22.27 0.05
C GLU A 192 13.02 -21.32 1.06
N LYS A 193 13.45 -20.06 1.04
CA LYS A 193 12.88 -18.98 1.85
C LYS A 193 12.54 -17.79 0.97
N ARG A 194 11.38 -17.17 1.22
CA ARG A 194 10.88 -16.00 0.50
C ARG A 194 10.50 -14.94 1.53
N HIS A 195 11.09 -13.76 1.42
CA HIS A 195 10.81 -12.66 2.35
C HIS A 195 9.95 -11.60 1.66
N ARG A 196 8.99 -11.08 2.41
CA ARG A 196 8.07 -10.02 2.00
C ARG A 196 8.03 -8.94 3.05
N LEU A 197 7.94 -7.70 2.59
CA LEU A 197 7.67 -6.52 3.41
C LEU A 197 6.35 -5.92 2.94
N LEU A 198 5.29 -6.09 3.72
CA LEU A 198 3.97 -5.54 3.44
C LEU A 198 3.83 -4.15 4.03
N VAL A 199 3.64 -3.14 3.18
CA VAL A 199 3.63 -1.71 3.51
C VAL A 199 2.47 -1.00 2.82
N THR A 200 2.15 0.24 3.22
CA THR A 200 1.15 1.04 2.49
C THR A 200 1.70 1.52 1.15
N GLU A 201 2.94 2.00 1.15
CA GLU A 201 3.67 2.47 -0.03
C GLU A 201 5.14 2.09 0.01
N SER A 202 5.78 2.04 -1.16
CA SER A 202 7.22 1.84 -1.30
C SER A 202 7.76 2.53 -2.56
N GLN A 203 8.96 3.09 -2.47
CA GLN A 203 9.69 3.63 -3.63
C GLN A 203 10.48 2.54 -4.37
N LYS A 204 10.83 1.46 -3.67
CA LYS A 204 11.56 0.31 -4.21
C LYS A 204 10.65 -0.92 -4.29
N THR A 205 10.95 -1.80 -5.24
CA THR A 205 10.31 -3.11 -5.37
C THR A 205 10.93 -4.15 -4.43
N SER A 206 12.17 -3.93 -4.00
CA SER A 206 12.89 -4.81 -3.08
C SER A 206 13.92 -4.06 -2.23
N TYR A 207 14.24 -4.67 -1.09
CA TYR A 207 15.23 -4.22 -0.13
C TYR A 207 16.21 -5.36 0.14
N ASP A 208 17.49 -5.03 0.19
CA ASP A 208 18.57 -5.99 0.24
C ASP A 208 19.18 -6.05 1.63
N TYR A 209 19.35 -7.26 2.14
CA TYR A 209 19.96 -7.56 3.43
C TYR A 209 21.10 -8.56 3.25
N GLU A 210 21.94 -8.76 4.26
CA GLU A 210 23.09 -9.67 4.18
C GLU A 210 23.03 -10.74 5.26
N PHE A 211 23.27 -11.99 4.91
CA PHE A 211 23.40 -13.08 5.86
C PHE A 211 24.51 -14.04 5.43
N GLU A 212 25.52 -14.25 6.29
CA GLU A 212 26.68 -15.11 6.01
C GLU A 212 27.37 -14.82 4.65
N GLY A 213 27.51 -13.53 4.29
CA GLY A 213 28.11 -13.11 3.02
C GLY A 213 27.21 -13.32 1.79
N LYS A 214 25.94 -13.67 1.99
CA LYS A 214 24.93 -13.80 0.93
C LYS A 214 23.95 -12.64 1.01
N LYS A 215 23.61 -12.12 -0.15
CA LYS A 215 22.55 -11.13 -0.32
C LYS A 215 21.18 -11.82 -0.22
N ILE A 216 20.34 -11.35 0.69
CA ILE A 216 18.95 -11.78 0.87
C ILE A 216 18.04 -10.65 0.39
N GLU A 217 17.17 -10.95 -0.57
CA GLU A 217 16.23 -9.98 -1.13
C GLU A 217 14.86 -10.10 -0.42
N VAL A 218 14.35 -8.96 0.06
CA VAL A 218 13.01 -8.82 0.63
C VAL A 218 12.16 -8.01 -0.36
N LEU A 219 11.12 -8.64 -0.93
CA LEU A 219 10.25 -7.97 -1.89
C LEU A 219 9.19 -7.14 -1.16
N ALA A 220 8.98 -5.90 -1.64
CA ALA A 220 7.94 -5.03 -1.14
C ALA A 220 6.57 -5.44 -1.71
N LEU A 221 5.59 -5.58 -0.82
CA LEU A 221 4.18 -5.77 -1.14
C LEU A 221 3.41 -4.55 -0.66
N LYS A 222 2.41 -4.13 -1.43
CA LYS A 222 1.54 -3.01 -1.04
C LYS A 222 0.19 -3.51 -0.54
N TRP A 223 -0.31 -2.94 0.54
CA TRP A 223 -1.66 -3.20 1.05
C TRP A 223 -2.75 -3.01 -0.02
N ALA A 224 -2.59 -2.01 -0.90
CA ALA A 224 -3.49 -1.79 -2.03
C ALA A 224 -3.56 -3.00 -2.98
N ASP A 225 -2.41 -3.65 -3.25
CA ASP A 225 -2.35 -4.81 -4.13
C ASP A 225 -2.92 -6.06 -3.46
N ILE A 226 -2.67 -6.25 -2.16
CA ILE A 226 -3.29 -7.30 -1.35
C ILE A 226 -4.81 -7.19 -1.39
N CYS A 227 -5.36 -5.99 -1.14
CA CYS A 227 -6.80 -5.78 -1.12
C CYS A 227 -7.44 -6.06 -2.49
N ILE A 228 -6.80 -5.61 -3.59
CA ILE A 228 -7.27 -5.91 -4.95
C ILE A 228 -7.26 -7.42 -5.22
N LYS A 229 -6.19 -8.13 -4.85
CA LYS A 229 -6.10 -9.59 -5.03
C LYS A 229 -7.18 -10.32 -4.23
N LEU A 230 -7.43 -9.91 -3.00
CA LEU A 230 -8.50 -10.47 -2.17
C LEU A 230 -9.88 -10.24 -2.80
N ARG A 231 -10.16 -9.02 -3.26
CA ARG A 231 -11.40 -8.71 -4.00
C ARG A 231 -11.53 -9.58 -5.25
N ASN A 232 -10.45 -9.77 -6.01
CA ASN A 232 -10.42 -10.64 -7.19
C ASN A 232 -10.66 -12.12 -6.84
N MET A 233 -10.06 -12.64 -5.76
CA MET A 233 -10.29 -14.02 -5.31
C MET A 233 -11.75 -14.25 -4.94
N VAL A 234 -12.40 -13.26 -4.30
CA VAL A 234 -13.82 -13.34 -3.97
C VAL A 234 -14.70 -13.27 -5.23
N SER A 235 -14.42 -12.35 -6.16
CA SER A 235 -15.21 -12.22 -7.40
C SER A 235 -15.04 -13.43 -8.34
N GLU A 236 -13.85 -14.01 -8.39
CA GLU A 236 -13.54 -15.24 -9.13
C GLU A 236 -14.09 -16.51 -8.43
N LYS A 237 -14.76 -16.36 -7.27
CA LYS A 237 -15.34 -17.45 -6.47
C LYS A 237 -14.29 -18.48 -6.02
N GLN A 238 -13.06 -18.03 -5.83
CA GLN A 238 -11.96 -18.86 -5.31
C GLN A 238 -12.11 -19.10 -3.80
N VAL A 239 -12.82 -18.21 -3.10
CA VAL A 239 -13.28 -18.41 -1.72
C VAL A 239 -14.71 -18.96 -1.74
N LYS A 240 -14.91 -20.19 -1.27
CA LYS A 240 -16.18 -20.93 -1.44
C LYS A 240 -17.21 -20.58 -0.37
N GLU A 241 -16.77 -20.34 0.85
CA GLU A 241 -17.60 -20.09 2.02
C GLU A 241 -18.07 -18.63 2.02
N PRO A 242 -19.39 -18.35 1.94
CA PRO A 242 -19.88 -16.98 1.84
C PRO A 242 -19.51 -16.09 3.03
N LEU A 243 -19.46 -16.66 4.24
CA LEU A 243 -19.01 -15.95 5.44
C LEU A 243 -17.52 -15.60 5.37
N ALA A 244 -16.69 -16.50 4.84
CA ALA A 244 -15.27 -16.21 4.68
C ALA A 244 -15.06 -15.09 3.65
N ALA A 245 -15.77 -15.16 2.52
CA ALA A 245 -15.74 -14.14 1.49
C ALA A 245 -16.19 -12.76 2.01
N SER A 246 -17.26 -12.68 2.79
CA SER A 246 -17.72 -11.40 3.36
C SER A 246 -16.73 -10.81 4.36
N LEU A 247 -16.11 -11.64 5.19
CA LEU A 247 -15.08 -11.22 6.14
C LEU A 247 -13.80 -10.76 5.44
N ILE A 248 -13.37 -11.44 4.36
CA ILE A 248 -12.25 -11.02 3.52
C ILE A 248 -12.52 -9.64 2.88
N LEU A 249 -13.73 -9.43 2.34
CA LEU A 249 -14.10 -8.13 1.78
C LEU A 249 -14.17 -7.04 2.85
N SER A 250 -14.64 -7.38 4.05
CA SER A 250 -14.68 -6.45 5.18
C SER A 250 -13.27 -6.05 5.62
N PHE A 251 -12.33 -7.00 5.66
CA PHE A 251 -10.92 -6.74 5.91
C PHE A 251 -10.31 -5.84 4.85
N ALA A 252 -10.48 -6.17 3.56
CA ALA A 252 -9.97 -5.35 2.46
C ALA A 252 -10.51 -3.91 2.53
N GLY A 253 -11.82 -3.75 2.75
CA GLY A 253 -12.44 -2.43 2.94
C GLY A 253 -11.92 -1.67 4.16
N ALA A 254 -11.66 -2.35 5.27
CA ALA A 254 -11.10 -1.73 6.45
C ALA A 254 -9.65 -1.27 6.23
N VAL A 255 -8.83 -2.05 5.52
CA VAL A 255 -7.47 -1.62 5.11
C VAL A 255 -7.54 -0.42 4.18
N GLU A 256 -8.39 -0.45 3.17
CA GLU A 256 -8.55 0.63 2.20
C GLU A 256 -8.98 1.95 2.86
N GLN A 257 -9.92 1.90 3.81
CA GLN A 257 -10.44 3.09 4.47
C GLN A 257 -9.54 3.59 5.61
N ASN A 258 -8.89 2.68 6.37
CA ASN A 258 -8.09 3.07 7.54
C ASN A 258 -6.61 3.27 7.25
N LEU A 259 -5.99 2.39 6.46
CA LEU A 259 -4.55 2.47 6.17
C LEU A 259 -4.24 3.26 4.90
N LEU A 260 -5.09 3.11 3.87
CA LEU A 260 -4.90 3.82 2.60
C LEU A 260 -5.67 5.15 2.54
N GLU A 261 -6.49 5.42 3.56
CA GLU A 261 -7.31 6.63 3.68
C GLU A 261 -8.16 6.90 2.43
N LEU A 262 -8.66 5.84 1.79
CA LEU A 262 -9.53 5.94 0.62
C LEU A 262 -10.96 6.23 1.08
N PRO A 263 -11.56 7.40 0.73
CA PRO A 263 -12.90 7.76 1.17
C PRO A 263 -13.98 6.80 0.66
N ASN A 264 -14.88 6.41 1.57
CA ASN A 264 -16.11 5.68 1.25
C ASN A 264 -17.24 6.62 0.80
N ILE A 265 -18.37 6.05 0.37
CA ILE A 265 -19.53 6.82 -0.12
C ILE A 265 -20.14 7.77 0.91
N HIS A 266 -19.97 7.49 2.20
CA HIS A 266 -20.49 8.32 3.30
C HIS A 266 -19.59 9.53 3.62
N ALA A 267 -18.33 9.52 3.20
CA ALA A 267 -17.42 10.65 3.36
C ALA A 267 -17.83 11.88 2.52
N GLY A 268 -18.78 11.72 1.59
CA GLY A 268 -19.37 12.81 0.80
C GLY A 268 -18.51 13.33 -0.36
N ASN A 269 -17.20 13.07 -0.33
CA ASN A 269 -16.22 13.46 -1.34
C ASN A 269 -15.38 12.25 -1.76
N PHE A 270 -15.61 11.73 -2.97
CA PHE A 270 -14.65 10.83 -3.61
C PHE A 270 -13.50 11.65 -4.19
N ASP A 271 -12.28 11.19 -3.92
CA ASP A 271 -11.08 11.74 -4.55
C ASP A 271 -10.64 10.88 -5.74
N SER A 272 -9.68 11.40 -6.52
CA SER A 272 -9.15 10.69 -7.68
C SER A 272 -8.46 9.37 -7.32
N ARG A 273 -7.91 9.26 -6.09
CA ARG A 273 -7.23 8.04 -5.62
C ARG A 273 -8.21 6.87 -5.52
N THR A 274 -9.37 7.10 -4.92
CA THR A 274 -10.42 6.08 -4.78
C THR A 274 -10.91 5.63 -6.15
N PHE A 275 -11.13 6.59 -7.05
CA PHE A 275 -11.53 6.32 -8.41
C PHE A 275 -10.51 5.46 -9.18
N ASP A 276 -9.24 5.83 -9.14
CA ASP A 276 -8.16 5.09 -9.81
C ASP A 276 -7.96 3.70 -9.21
N TYR A 277 -8.12 3.57 -7.88
CA TYR A 277 -8.08 2.30 -7.17
C TYR A 277 -9.19 1.34 -7.63
N ILE A 278 -10.45 1.80 -7.65
CA ILE A 278 -11.58 0.96 -8.11
C ILE A 278 -11.40 0.60 -9.60
N LYS A 279 -10.93 1.53 -10.43
CA LYS A 279 -10.57 1.22 -11.83
C LYS A 279 -9.50 0.14 -11.92
N LYS A 280 -8.47 0.18 -11.06
CA LYS A 280 -7.42 -0.83 -11.03
C LYS A 280 -7.98 -2.20 -10.67
N PHE A 281 -8.87 -2.27 -9.67
CA PHE A 281 -9.61 -3.49 -9.33
C PHE A 281 -10.42 -4.02 -10.52
N LEU A 282 -11.28 -3.18 -11.12
CA LEU A 282 -12.17 -3.59 -12.22
C LEU A 282 -11.43 -4.03 -13.48
N LYS A 283 -10.21 -3.53 -13.72
CA LYS A 283 -9.34 -3.97 -14.82
C LYS A 283 -8.61 -5.29 -14.54
N GLY A 284 -8.82 -5.90 -13.37
CA GLY A 284 -8.20 -7.17 -12.97
C GLY A 284 -6.85 -7.02 -12.26
N GLY A 285 -6.47 -5.82 -11.80
CA GLY A 285 -5.32 -5.60 -10.91
C GLY A 285 -3.99 -6.20 -11.38
N CYS A 286 -3.17 -5.42 -12.08
CA CYS A 286 -1.83 -5.80 -12.60
C CYS A 286 -1.83 -7.07 -13.49
N ASN A 287 -1.57 -6.86 -14.78
CA ASN A 287 -1.30 -7.91 -15.76
C ASN A 287 -0.10 -8.77 -15.34
N TYR A 288 -0.32 -9.81 -14.53
CA TYR A 288 0.63 -10.89 -14.38
C TYR A 288 0.39 -11.90 -15.50
N GLY A 289 1.26 -11.83 -16.52
CA GLY A 289 1.63 -13.00 -17.34
C GLY A 289 0.58 -13.56 -18.30
N LYS A 290 0.33 -12.86 -19.42
CA LYS A 290 0.47 -13.54 -20.71
C LYS A 290 1.89 -13.27 -21.21
N LYS A 291 2.79 -14.22 -20.98
CA LYS A 291 3.94 -14.43 -21.87
C LYS A 291 3.52 -15.44 -22.92
#